data_AF-A0A2N0U437-F1
#
_entry.id   AF-A0A2N0U437-F1
#
_cell.length_a   1.000
_cell.length_b   1.000
_cell.length_c   1.000
_cell.angle_alpha   90.00
_cell.angle_beta   90.00
_cell.angle_gamma   90.00
#
_symmetry.space_group_name_H-M   'P 1'
#
loop_
_entity.id
_entity.type
_entity.pdbx_description
1 polymer ?
#
loop_
_entity_poly.entity_id
_entity_poly.type
_entity_poly.pdbx_seq_one_letter_code
_entity_poly.pdbx_strand_id
1 'polypeptide(L)' 'MKASIIFILISFQATFLLAQDRNYSEWYLQREDVEIYVKEIGSGKNKLIVIHGGDGANQDYMMDAIKGLDNKFHFVLYD' A
#
# COMPACT_ATOMS: atom_id res chain seq x y z
N MET A 1 2.26 26.14 -31.12
CA MET A 1 3.02 24.86 -31.13
C MET A 1 3.79 24.59 -29.84
N LYS A 2 4.56 25.53 -29.28
CA LYS A 2 5.31 25.30 -28.02
C LYS A 2 4.42 25.08 -26.77
N ALA A 3 3.30 25.80 -26.66
CA ALA A 3 2.35 25.65 -25.55
C ALA A 3 1.62 24.29 -25.55
N SER A 4 1.32 23.73 -26.74
CA SER A 4 0.66 22.41 -26.87
C SER A 4 1.56 21.25 -26.44
N ILE A 5 2.88 21.37 -26.63
CA ILE A 5 3.85 20.35 -26.20
C ILE A 5 3.98 20.35 -24.66
N ILE A 6 3.96 21.53 -24.04
CA ILE A 6 4.01 21.67 -22.57
C ILE A 6 2.75 21.07 -21.92
N PHE A 7 1.57 21.26 -22.54
CA PHE A 7 0.31 20.71 -22.04
C PHE A 7 0.27 19.17 -22.08
N ILE A 8 0.88 18.55 -23.10
CA ILE A 8 1.00 17.09 -23.23
C ILE A 8 1.97 16.51 -22.19
N LEU A 9 3.07 17.21 -21.87
CA LEU A 9 4.00 16.75 -20.82
C LEU A 9 3.39 16.80 -19.42
N ILE A 10 2.57 17.81 -19.11
CA ILE A 10 1.92 17.95 -17.79
C ILE A 10 0.85 16.87 -17.59
N SER A 11 0.12 16.51 -18.65
CA SER A 11 -0.92 15.46 -18.59
C SER A 11 -0.35 14.05 -18.45
N PHE A 12 0.89 13.81 -18.90
CA PHE A 12 1.56 12.50 -18.74
C PHE A 12 2.10 12.25 -17.32
N GLN A 13 2.31 13.29 -16.50
CA GLN A 13 2.74 13.09 -15.11
C GLN A 13 1.57 12.80 -14.16
N ALA A 14 0.35 13.21 -14.48
CA ALA A 14 -0.81 12.99 -13.63
C ALA A 14 -1.27 11.52 -13.56
N THR A 15 -0.90 10.69 -14.54
CA THR A 15 -1.29 9.27 -14.58
C THR A 15 -0.47 8.41 -13.62
N PHE A 16 0.74 8.82 -13.23
CA PHE A 16 1.57 8.08 -12.27
C PHE A 16 1.01 8.10 -10.84
N LEU A 17 0.28 9.16 -10.47
CA LEU A 17 -0.33 9.28 -9.14
C LEU A 17 -1.55 8.37 -8.94
N LEU A 18 -2.07 7.75 -10.00
CA LEU A 18 -3.28 6.92 -9.98
C LEU A 18 -2.98 5.41 -10.03
N ALA A 19 -1.72 5.00 -10.00
CA ALA A 19 -1.35 3.59 -10.07
C ALA A 19 -1.55 2.83 -8.75
N GLN A 20 -1.55 3.54 -7.62
CA GLN A 20 -1.76 2.91 -6.31
C GLN A 20 -3.24 2.62 -6.10
N ASP A 21 -3.57 1.37 -5.77
CA ASP A 21 -4.91 1.02 -5.34
C ASP A 21 -5.28 1.85 -4.10
N ARG A 22 -6.47 2.47 -4.12
CA ARG A 22 -6.96 3.28 -3.00
C ARG A 22 -7.38 2.44 -1.80
N ASN A 23 -7.49 1.13 -1.96
CA ASN A 23 -7.92 0.22 -0.92
C ASN A 23 -6.81 -0.11 0.09
N TYR A 24 -5.55 0.20 -0.23
CA TYR A 24 -4.43 -0.06 0.65
C TYR A 24 -3.30 0.97 0.50
N SER A 25 -2.47 1.10 1.52
CA SER A 25 -1.25 1.90 1.50
C SER A 25 -0.04 0.99 1.60
N GLU A 26 0.99 1.26 0.80
CA GLU A 26 2.27 0.57 0.85
C GLU A 26 3.38 1.58 1.08
N TRP A 27 4.30 1.24 1.98
CA TRP A 27 5.45 2.09 2.31
C TRP A 27 6.54 1.26 3.00
N TYR A 28 7.73 1.84 3.14
CA TYR A 28 8.86 1.20 3.81
C TYR A 28 9.15 1.90 5.14
N LEU A 29 9.21 1.11 6.21
CA LEU A 29 9.64 1.58 7.52
C LEU A 29 11.17 1.49 7.59
N GLN A 30 11.82 2.65 7.54
CA GLN A 30 13.27 2.73 7.70
C GLN A 30 13.68 2.33 9.13
N ARG A 31 14.53 1.32 9.22
CA ARG A 31 15.37 0.99 10.38
C ARG A 31 16.83 1.26 10.02
N GLU A 32 17.74 1.14 10.99
CA GLU A 32 19.14 1.55 10.86
C GLU A 32 19.78 1.17 9.51
N ASP A 33 19.76 -0.13 9.18
CA ASP A 33 20.37 -0.70 7.98
C ASP A 33 19.40 -1.52 7.12
N VAL A 34 18.12 -1.57 7.51
CA VAL A 34 17.08 -2.36 6.84
C VAL A 34 15.79 -1.55 6.65
N GLU A 35 15.11 -1.79 5.54
CA GLU A 35 13.78 -1.27 5.26
C GLU A 35 12.77 -2.41 5.42
N ILE A 36 11.75 -2.21 6.24
CA ILE A 36 10.67 -3.18 6.44
C ILE A 36 9.52 -2.77 5.53
N TYR A 37 9.04 -3.69 4.69
CA TYR A 37 7.88 -3.42 3.85
C TYR A 37 6.62 -3.41 4.71
N VAL A 38 5.77 -2.41 4.50
CA VAL A 38 4.51 -2.23 5.23
C VAL A 38 3.35 -2.13 4.25
N LYS A 39 2.33 -2.96 4.43
CA LYS A 39 1.04 -2.85 3.78
C LYS A 39 -0.04 -2.56 4.82
N GLU A 40 -0.77 -1.46 4.62
CA GLU A 40 -1.89 -1.06 5.49
C GLU A 40 -3.21 -1.15 4.74
N ILE A 41 -4.21 -1.78 5.36
CA ILE A 41 -5.52 -2.06 4.77
C ILE A 41 -6.62 -1.72 5.77
N GLY A 42 -7.69 -1.10 5.29
CA GLY A 42 -8.88 -0.79 6.08
C GLY A 42 -8.83 0.59 6.73
N SER A 43 -9.92 0.90 7.43
CA SER A 43 -10.21 2.24 7.98
C SER A 43 -10.72 2.22 9.43
N GLY A 44 -10.76 1.03 10.05
CA GLY A 44 -11.24 0.88 11.42
C GLY A 44 -10.37 1.61 12.45
N LYS A 45 -10.98 2.11 13.52
CA LYS A 45 -10.25 2.86 14.57
C LYS A 45 -9.17 2.02 15.29
N ASN A 46 -9.40 0.71 15.41
CA ASN A 46 -8.50 -0.18 16.11
C ASN A 46 -7.49 -0.79 15.13
N LYS A 47 -6.20 -0.67 15.45
CA LYS A 47 -5.12 -1.22 14.64
C LYS A 47 -4.79 -2.65 15.04
N LEU A 48 -4.62 -3.52 14.05
CA LEU A 48 -4.18 -4.91 14.24
C LEU A 48 -2.90 -5.14 13.45
N ILE A 49 -1.86 -5.62 14.13
CA ILE A 49 -0.62 -6.05 13.49
C ILE A 49 -0.79 -7.51 13.07
N VAL A 50 -0.54 -7.80 11.80
CA VAL A 50 -0.58 -9.15 11.25
C VAL A 50 0.85 -9.59 10.99
N ILE A 51 1.27 -10.64 11.69
CA ILE A 51 2.60 -11.23 11.56
C ILE A 51 2.44 -12.50 10.74
N HIS A 52 3.13 -12.54 9.61
CA HIS A 52 3.15 -13.69 8.73
C HIS A 52 4.09 -14.77 9.29
N GLY A 53 3.93 -16.02 8.85
CA GLY A 53 4.78 -17.14 9.26
C GLY A 53 5.32 -17.92 8.06
N GLY A 54 6.38 -18.70 8.26
CA GLY A 54 7.02 -19.49 7.20
C GLY A 54 7.76 -18.63 6.16
N ASP A 55 8.37 -19.31 5.18
CA ASP A 55 9.00 -18.63 4.04
C ASP A 55 7.90 -18.08 3.12
N GLY A 56 7.86 -16.78 2.91
CA GLY A 56 6.84 -16.19 2.04
C GLY A 56 7.06 -14.70 1.81
N ALA A 57 7.71 -14.37 0.70
CA ALA A 57 7.90 -13.00 0.19
C ALA A 57 6.61 -12.37 -0.38
N ASN A 58 5.43 -12.80 0.09
CA ASN A 58 4.13 -12.28 -0.33
C ASN A 58 3.10 -12.47 0.79
N GLN A 59 2.36 -11.41 1.11
CA GLN A 59 1.33 -11.36 2.15
C GLN A 59 -0.09 -11.70 1.66
N ASP A 60 -0.29 -11.95 0.37
CA ASP A 60 -1.59 -12.19 -0.27
C ASP A 60 -2.33 -13.37 0.33
N TYR A 61 -1.61 -14.40 0.81
CA TYR A 61 -2.21 -15.57 1.45
C TYR A 61 -2.91 -15.23 2.78
N MET A 62 -2.61 -14.08 3.38
CA MET A 62 -3.28 -13.60 4.60
C MET A 62 -4.54 -12.78 4.31
N MET A 63 -4.79 -12.38 3.05
CA MET A 63 -5.89 -11.49 2.69
C MET A 63 -7.25 -12.11 3.02
N ASP A 64 -7.40 -13.43 2.86
CA ASP A 64 -8.64 -14.13 3.19
C ASP A 64 -8.97 -14.08 4.68
N ALA A 65 -7.95 -14.01 5.56
CA ALA A 65 -8.15 -13.93 7.01
C ALA A 65 -8.70 -12.56 7.46
N ILE A 66 -8.45 -11.50 6.67
CA ILE A 66 -8.85 -10.13 7.01
C ILE A 66 -10.03 -9.62 6.17
N LYS A 67 -10.46 -10.38 5.17
CA LYS A 67 -11.50 -9.99 4.22
C LYS A 67 -12.82 -9.64 4.91
N GLY A 68 -13.36 -8.47 4.59
CA GLY A 68 -14.63 -7.97 5.13
C GLY A 68 -14.53 -7.39 6.56
N LEU A 69 -13.33 -7.36 7.13
CA LEU A 69 -13.07 -6.75 8.45
C LEU A 69 -12.42 -5.36 8.33
N ASP A 70 -12.18 -4.89 7.12
CA ASP A 70 -11.51 -3.62 6.76
C ASP A 70 -12.25 -2.37 7.27
N ASN A 71 -13.56 -2.45 7.49
CA ASN A 71 -14.35 -1.37 8.11
C ASN A 71 -14.31 -1.40 9.65
N LYS A 72 -13.86 -2.52 10.25
CA LYS A 72 -13.83 -2.72 11.70
C LYS A 72 -12.44 -2.48 12.27
N PHE A 73 -11.41 -2.86 11.51
CA PHE A 73 -10.02 -2.77 11.92
C PHE A 73 -9.18 -2.08 10.83
N HIS A 74 -8.04 -1.56 11.26
CA HIS A 74 -6.97 -1.07 10.41
C HIS A 74 -5.82 -2.07 10.52
N PHE A 75 -5.61 -2.85 9.47
CA PHE A 75 -4.59 -3.89 9.43
C PHE A 75 -3.24 -3.30 9.03
N VAL A 76 -2.19 -3.73 9.71
CA VAL A 76 -0.79 -3.42 9.37
C VAL A 76 -0.04 -4.73 9.21
N LEU A 77 0.41 -4.99 7.99
CA LEU A 77 1.11 -6.21 7.61
C LEU A 77 2.57 -5.86 7.28
N TYR A 78 3.52 -6.59 7.88
CA TYR A 78 4.96 -6.37 7.71
C TYR A 78 5.62 -7.55 6.98
N ASP A 79 6.64 -7.26 6.17
CA ASP A 79 7.59 -8.24 5.60
C ASP A 79 9.01 -7.66 5.75
#